data_AF-A0A970HWK1-F1
#
_entry.id   AF-A0A970HWK1-F1
#
_cell.length_a   1.000
_cell.length_b   1.000
_cell.length_c   1.000
_cell.angle_alpha   90.00
_cell.angle_beta   90.00
_cell.angle_gamma   90.00
#
_symmetry.space_group_name_H-M   'P 1'
#
loop_
_entity.id
_entity.type
_entity.pdbx_description
1 polymer ?
#
loop_
_entity_poly.entity_id
_entity_poly.type
_entity_poly.pdbx_seq_one_letter_code
_entity_poly.pdbx_strand_id
1 'polypeptide(L)'
;MTMPGFRPRFVYVYDALCPWCYAFTPVVRALHEHYKDRFDIEVLSGGMVRGDQVREIGGEDDARELREGYRAIEERTGVRFGEAFFHNVATQKRRLDSEPAATALAAFRMMAPDRSELELAHAILRANFWEGGDPTSEEFYRRIAERLGLDP
;
A
#
# COMPACT_ATOMS: atom_id res chain seq x y z
N MET A 1 11.41 32.54 9.97
CA MET A 1 11.48 32.32 11.42
C MET A 1 11.12 30.86 11.68
N THR A 2 12.11 29.97 11.74
CA THR A 2 11.92 28.58 12.21
C THR A 2 12.05 28.60 13.72
N MET A 3 10.99 28.25 14.45
CA MET A 3 11.07 28.09 15.90
C MET A 3 11.97 26.88 16.22
N PRO A 4 12.92 26.97 17.17
CA PRO A 4 13.70 25.82 17.60
C PRO A 4 12.76 24.72 18.11
N GLY A 5 12.83 23.53 17.51
CA GLY A 5 12.04 22.37 17.93
C GLY A 5 10.69 22.15 17.21
N PHE A 6 10.24 23.06 16.34
CA PHE A 6 9.05 22.78 15.51
C PHE A 6 9.44 21.95 14.28
N ARG A 7 9.00 20.68 14.27
CA ARG A 7 9.04 19.82 13.08
C ARG A 7 7.62 19.70 12.52
N PRO A 8 7.32 20.32 11.35
CA PRO A 8 6.03 20.12 10.70
C PRO A 8 5.84 18.64 10.35
N ARG A 9 4.57 18.24 10.20
CA ARG A 9 4.21 16.88 9.80
C ARG A 9 3.72 16.87 8.36
N PHE A 10 4.30 16.02 7.54
CA PHE A 10 3.80 15.69 6.21
C PHE A 10 2.88 14.47 6.33
N VAL A 11 1.59 14.67 6.06
CA VAL A 11 0.60 13.59 6.12
C VAL A 11 0.44 13.00 4.72
N TYR A 12 0.89 11.76 4.54
CA TYR A 12 0.71 11.00 3.31
C TYR A 12 -0.53 10.10 3.43
N VAL A 13 -1.60 10.48 2.74
CA VAL A 13 -2.82 9.67 2.68
C VAL A 13 -2.72 8.71 1.50
N TYR A 14 -2.75 7.41 1.78
CA TYR A 14 -2.67 6.35 0.77
C TYR A 14 -3.76 5.31 0.99
N ASP A 15 -3.94 4.40 0.04
CA ASP A 15 -4.77 3.22 0.25
C ASP A 15 -4.09 1.97 -0.31
N ALA A 16 -4.21 0.84 0.40
CA ALA A 16 -3.58 -0.43 0.01
C ALA A 16 -4.14 -1.02 -1.28
N LEU A 17 -5.34 -0.61 -1.69
CA LEU A 17 -5.98 -0.99 -2.95
C LEU A 17 -5.77 0.05 -4.06
N CYS A 18 -5.10 1.18 -3.79
CA CYS A 18 -4.90 2.23 -4.78
C CYS A 18 -3.63 1.97 -5.62
N PRO A 19 -3.76 1.69 -6.93
CA PRO A 19 -2.61 1.41 -7.80
C PRO A 19 -1.73 2.65 -8.01
N TRP A 20 -2.30 3.85 -7.94
CA TRP A 20 -1.53 5.10 -7.96
C TRP A 20 -0.71 5.30 -6.68
N CYS A 21 -1.21 4.90 -5.51
CA CYS A 21 -0.43 4.92 -4.28
C CYS A 21 0.77 3.97 -4.35
N TYR A 22 0.59 2.79 -4.96
CA TYR A 22 1.71 1.89 -5.24
C TYR A 22 2.72 2.54 -6.19
N ALA A 23 2.26 3.07 -7.32
CA ALA A 23 3.12 3.70 -8.31
C ALA A 23 3.83 4.96 -7.79
N PHE A 24 3.25 5.65 -6.80
CA PHE A 24 3.84 6.84 -6.18
C PHE A 24 4.88 6.53 -5.10
N THR A 25 5.07 5.25 -4.73
CA THR A 25 6.05 4.82 -3.72
C THR A 25 7.45 5.43 -3.96
N PRO A 26 8.04 5.36 -5.17
CA PRO A 26 9.39 5.88 -5.38
C PRO A 26 9.49 7.39 -5.10
N VAL A 27 8.44 8.14 -5.44
CA VAL A 27 8.38 9.59 -5.22
C VAL A 27 8.30 9.93 -3.74
N VAL A 28 7.36 9.30 -3.01
CA VAL A 28 7.20 9.60 -1.57
C VAL A 28 8.41 9.13 -0.75
N ARG A 29 9.08 8.05 -1.16
CA ARG A 29 10.36 7.62 -0.54
C ARG A 29 11.47 8.62 -0.79
N ALA A 30 11.61 9.14 -2.01
CA ALA A 30 12.60 10.16 -2.33
C ALA A 30 12.33 11.48 -1.58
N LEU A 31 11.05 11.87 -1.48
CA LEU A 31 10.62 13.03 -0.72
C LEU A 31 10.95 12.86 0.77
N HIS A 32 10.64 11.70 1.37
CA HIS A 32 11.01 11.42 2.76
C HIS A 32 12.52 11.45 2.97
N GLU A 33 13.30 10.79 2.13
CA GLU A 33 14.77 10.76 2.28
C GLU A 33 15.39 12.16 2.17
N HIS A 34 14.90 13.00 1.25
CA HIS A 34 15.42 14.35 1.04
C HIS A 34 15.04 15.32 2.17
N TYR A 35 13.89 15.11 2.82
CA TYR A 35 13.35 16.03 3.81
C TYR A 35 13.20 15.46 5.23
N LYS A 36 13.77 14.28 5.51
CA LYS A 36 13.71 13.63 6.83
C LYS A 36 14.25 14.49 7.97
N ASP A 37 15.13 15.44 7.69
CA ASP A 37 15.64 16.38 8.70
C ASP A 37 14.74 17.61 8.90
N ARG A 38 13.71 17.80 8.06
CA ARG A 38 12.83 18.99 8.05
C ARG A 38 11.42 18.73 8.53
N PHE A 39 10.85 17.57 8.24
CA PHE A 39 9.52 17.19 8.69
C PHE A 39 9.46 15.71 9.03
N ASP A 40 8.51 15.38 9.90
CA ASP A 40 8.15 13.99 10.18
C ASP A 40 7.07 13.56 9.20
N ILE A 41 7.09 12.27 8.81
CA ILE A 41 6.04 11.71 7.95
C ILE A 41 5.07 10.86 8.76
N GLU A 42 3.79 11.08 8.52
CA GLU A 42 2.72 10.23 9.01
C GLU A 42 1.95 9.68 7.82
N VAL A 43 1.64 8.39 7.86
CA VAL A 43 0.91 7.70 6.81
C VAL A 43 -0.47 7.33 7.31
N LEU A 44 -1.49 7.79 6.59
CA LEU A 44 -2.89 7.51 6.90
C LEU A 44 -3.53 6.68 5.79
N SER A 45 -4.31 5.68 6.18
CA SER A 45 -5.16 4.96 5.23
C SER A 45 -6.38 5.81 4.86
N GLY A 46 -6.59 6.02 3.57
CA GLY A 46 -7.65 6.86 3.02
C GLY A 46 -9.03 6.18 2.96
N GLY A 47 -9.08 4.84 2.98
CA GLY A 47 -10.34 4.09 2.96
C GLY A 47 -11.06 4.19 1.62
N MET A 48 -10.36 3.90 0.52
CA MET A 48 -10.84 4.01 -0.86
C MET A 48 -12.07 3.13 -1.15
N VAL A 49 -12.12 1.93 -0.57
CA VAL A 49 -13.23 0.99 -0.73
C VAL A 49 -13.67 0.51 0.65
N ARG A 50 -14.87 0.93 1.09
CA ARG A 50 -15.40 0.59 2.43
C ARG A 50 -16.92 0.57 2.47
N GLY A 51 -17.48 -0.10 3.49
CA GLY A 51 -18.94 -0.20 3.67
C GLY A 51 -19.63 -0.71 2.41
N ASP A 52 -20.63 0.03 1.94
CA ASP A 52 -21.44 -0.33 0.76
C ASP A 52 -20.66 -0.38 -0.57
N GLN A 53 -19.41 0.11 -0.61
CA GLN A 53 -18.54 0.06 -1.80
C GLN A 53 -17.73 -1.24 -1.90
N VAL A 54 -17.70 -2.04 -0.84
CA VAL A 54 -17.04 -3.35 -0.81
C VAL A 54 -17.66 -4.25 -1.87
N ARG A 55 -16.80 -4.88 -2.66
CA ARG A 55 -17.23 -5.75 -3.76
C ARG A 55 -16.21 -6.84 -4.03
N GLU A 56 -16.63 -7.89 -4.70
CA GLU A 56 -15.73 -8.91 -5.24
C GLU A 56 -15.34 -8.54 -6.68
N ILE A 57 -14.11 -8.86 -7.05
CA ILE A 57 -13.63 -8.93 -8.43
C ILE A 57 -13.04 -10.33 -8.66
N GLY A 58 -12.91 -10.75 -9.92
CA GLY A 58 -12.19 -11.95 -10.28
C GLY A 58 -12.60 -12.49 -11.64
N GLY A 59 -11.71 -13.29 -12.23
CA GLY A 59 -11.87 -13.83 -13.58
C GLY A 59 -11.00 -13.12 -14.61
N GLU A 60 -10.88 -13.75 -15.77
CA GLU A 60 -10.02 -13.29 -16.88
C GLU A 60 -10.39 -11.88 -17.38
N ASP A 61 -11.69 -11.54 -17.39
CA ASP A 61 -12.15 -10.23 -17.86
C ASP A 61 -11.71 -9.10 -16.92
N ASP A 62 -11.88 -9.26 -15.60
CA ASP A 62 -11.42 -8.30 -14.60
C ASP A 62 -9.89 -8.16 -14.61
N ALA A 63 -9.17 -9.28 -14.77
CA ALA A 63 -7.72 -9.27 -14.87
C ALA A 63 -7.22 -8.52 -16.11
N ARG A 64 -7.90 -8.68 -17.26
CA ARG A 64 -7.61 -7.96 -18.50
C ARG A 64 -7.88 -6.47 -18.34
N GLU A 65 -9.04 -6.08 -17.81
CA GLU A 65 -9.41 -4.68 -17.61
C GLU A 65 -8.41 -3.98 -16.67
N LEU A 66 -8.05 -4.62 -15.55
CA LEU A 66 -7.03 -4.08 -14.64
C LEU A 66 -5.67 -3.93 -15.32
N ARG A 67 -5.23 -4.92 -16.11
CA ARG A 67 -3.95 -4.84 -16.84
C ARG A 67 -3.94 -3.68 -17.83
N GLU A 68 -5.02 -3.49 -18.57
CA GLU A 68 -5.20 -2.37 -19.50
C GLU A 68 -5.19 -1.03 -18.75
N GLY A 69 -5.95 -0.91 -17.66
CA GLY A 69 -5.99 0.29 -16.84
C GLY A 69 -4.64 0.63 -16.20
N TYR A 70 -3.89 -0.37 -15.75
CA TYR A 70 -2.61 -0.17 -15.07
C TYR A 70 -1.48 0.15 -16.05
N ARG A 71 -1.59 -0.23 -17.33
CA ARG A 71 -0.63 0.13 -18.38
C ARG A 71 -0.37 1.64 -18.45
N ALA A 72 -1.43 2.46 -18.36
CA ALA A 72 -1.29 3.92 -18.35
C ALA A 72 -0.53 4.43 -17.11
N ILE A 73 -0.64 3.75 -15.97
CA ILE A 73 0.11 4.05 -14.75
C ILE A 73 1.59 3.72 -14.96
N GLU A 74 1.88 2.55 -15.50
CA GLU A 74 3.26 2.13 -15.77
C GLU A 74 3.95 3.04 -16.79
N GLU A 75 3.26 3.41 -17.87
CA GLU A 75 3.78 4.31 -18.90
C GLU A 75 4.11 5.71 -18.35
N ARG A 76 3.32 6.21 -17.39
CA ARG A 76 3.50 7.54 -16.79
C ARG A 76 4.51 7.57 -15.65
N THR A 77 4.66 6.46 -14.91
CA THR A 77 5.44 6.42 -13.66
C THR A 77 6.71 5.59 -13.76
N GLY A 78 6.80 4.69 -14.75
CA GLY A 78 7.88 3.71 -14.89
C GLY A 78 7.81 2.54 -13.91
N VAL A 79 6.87 2.55 -12.95
CA VAL A 79 6.64 1.41 -12.03
C VAL A 79 6.01 0.25 -12.80
N ARG A 80 6.27 -0.98 -12.33
CA ARG A 80 5.67 -2.21 -12.87
C ARG A 80 4.79 -2.89 -11.83
N PHE A 81 3.68 -3.46 -12.29
CA PHE A 81 2.86 -4.37 -11.50
C PHE A 81 3.34 -5.81 -11.71
N GLY A 82 3.18 -6.65 -10.69
CA GLY A 82 3.63 -8.04 -10.75
C GLY A 82 2.63 -8.94 -11.49
N GLU A 83 3.16 -9.87 -12.29
CA GLU A 83 2.32 -10.86 -13.00
C GLU A 83 1.46 -11.70 -12.05
N ALA A 84 1.96 -11.97 -10.84
CA ALA A 84 1.22 -12.70 -9.80
C ALA A 84 -0.09 -11.99 -9.42
N PHE A 85 -0.12 -10.65 -9.42
CA PHE A 85 -1.34 -9.89 -9.13
C PHE A 85 -2.43 -10.20 -10.17
N PHE A 86 -2.10 -10.07 -11.46
CA PHE A 86 -3.05 -10.31 -12.54
C PHE A 86 -3.45 -11.78 -12.62
N HIS A 87 -2.51 -12.71 -12.44
CA HIS A 87 -2.81 -14.14 -12.42
C HIS A 87 -3.78 -14.50 -11.28
N ASN A 88 -3.59 -13.95 -10.09
CA ASN A 88 -4.46 -14.22 -8.95
C ASN A 88 -5.84 -13.58 -9.13
N VAL A 89 -5.94 -12.38 -9.70
CA VAL A 89 -7.24 -11.81 -10.10
C VAL A 89 -7.94 -12.72 -11.12
N ALA A 90 -7.22 -13.25 -12.10
CA ALA A 90 -7.80 -14.09 -13.14
C ALA A 90 -8.33 -15.43 -12.60
N THR A 91 -7.64 -16.01 -11.61
CA THR A 91 -7.90 -17.38 -11.14
C THR A 91 -8.65 -17.45 -9.81
N GLN A 92 -8.77 -16.35 -9.08
CA GLN A 92 -9.35 -16.30 -7.74
C GLN A 92 -10.32 -15.11 -7.62
N LYS A 93 -11.34 -15.29 -6.79
CA LYS A 93 -12.15 -14.16 -6.32
C LYS A 93 -11.35 -13.35 -5.32
N ARG A 94 -11.39 -12.03 -5.45
CA ARG A 94 -10.73 -11.08 -4.56
C ARG A 94 -11.76 -10.11 -4.03
N ARG A 95 -11.87 -10.01 -2.71
CA ARG A 95 -12.69 -9.00 -2.06
C ARG A 95 -11.91 -7.69 -2.00
N LEU A 96 -12.51 -6.61 -2.49
CA LEU A 96 -11.95 -5.27 -2.39
C LEU A 96 -12.53 -4.60 -1.14
N ASP A 97 -11.70 -4.49 -0.12
CA ASP A 97 -11.98 -3.77 1.11
C ASP A 97 -10.68 -3.19 1.68
N SER A 98 -10.67 -1.88 1.91
CA SER A 98 -9.51 -1.14 2.42
C SER A 98 -9.35 -1.26 3.94
N GLU A 99 -10.39 -1.70 4.66
CA GLU A 99 -10.42 -1.71 6.14
C GLU A 99 -9.42 -2.69 6.78
N PRO A 100 -9.26 -3.94 6.30
CA PRO A 100 -8.25 -4.85 6.85
C PRO A 100 -6.83 -4.28 6.75
N ALA A 101 -6.50 -3.65 5.61
CA ALA A 101 -5.18 -3.06 5.40
C ALA A 101 -4.95 -1.81 6.26
N ALA A 102 -5.99 -1.00 6.45
CA ALA A 102 -5.94 0.14 7.38
C ALA A 102 -5.66 -0.33 8.82
N THR A 103 -6.34 -1.40 9.23
CA THR A 103 -6.16 -2.01 10.56
C THR A 103 -4.76 -2.59 10.73
N ALA A 104 -4.26 -3.32 9.72
CA ALA A 104 -2.93 -3.90 9.74
C ALA A 104 -1.83 -2.83 9.79
N LEU A 105 -1.98 -1.72 9.06
CA LEU A 105 -1.03 -0.61 9.14
C LEU A 105 -0.97 -0.04 10.57
N ALA A 106 -2.12 0.14 11.23
CA ALA A 106 -2.15 0.61 12.61
C ALA A 106 -1.47 -0.38 13.56
N ALA A 107 -1.71 -1.69 13.39
CA ALA A 107 -1.05 -2.73 14.16
C ALA A 107 0.47 -2.72 13.95
N PHE A 108 0.94 -2.67 12.70
CA PHE A 108 2.37 -2.61 12.39
C PHE A 108 3.05 -1.36 12.97
N ARG A 109 2.37 -0.20 12.99
CA ARG A 109 2.86 1.01 13.66
C ARG A 109 3.04 0.81 15.17
N MET A 110 2.10 0.12 15.81
CA MET A 110 2.19 -0.20 17.25
C MET A 110 3.32 -1.19 17.55
N MET A 111 3.55 -2.16 16.66
CA MET A 111 4.59 -3.18 16.82
C MET A 111 6.00 -2.67 16.45
N ALA A 112 6.09 -1.66 15.58
CA ALA A 112 7.35 -1.12 15.09
C ALA A 112 7.37 0.41 15.14
N PRO A 113 7.29 1.02 16.34
CA PRO A 113 7.17 2.48 16.49
C PRO A 113 8.37 3.26 15.93
N ASP A 114 9.55 2.64 15.88
CA ASP A 114 10.78 3.26 15.34
C ASP A 114 10.95 3.03 13.83
N ARG A 115 10.10 2.23 13.20
CA ARG A 115 10.16 1.97 11.76
C ARG A 115 9.41 3.05 10.98
N SER A 116 9.90 3.39 9.81
CA SER A 116 9.24 4.36 8.93
C SER A 116 7.83 3.87 8.55
N GLU A 117 6.81 4.70 8.80
CA GLU A 117 5.43 4.39 8.39
C GLU A 117 5.29 4.20 6.86
N LEU A 118 6.15 4.86 6.07
CA LEU A 118 6.22 4.64 4.62
C LEU A 118 6.70 3.24 4.27
N GLU A 119 7.63 2.69 5.04
CA GLU A 119 8.16 1.34 4.81
C GLU A 119 7.06 0.29 5.08
N LEU A 120 6.29 0.48 6.15
CA LEU A 120 5.14 -0.36 6.49
C LEU A 120 4.08 -0.31 5.39
N ALA A 121 3.68 0.88 4.96
CA ALA A 121 2.72 1.08 3.89
C ALA A 121 3.20 0.49 2.56
N HIS A 122 4.49 0.66 2.23
CA HIS A 122 5.07 0.08 1.02
C HIS A 122 5.11 -1.44 1.07
N ALA A 123 5.39 -2.06 2.22
CA ALA A 123 5.38 -3.51 2.36
C ALA A 123 3.99 -4.09 2.02
N ILE A 124 2.92 -3.44 2.49
CA ILE A 124 1.53 -3.79 2.15
C ILE A 124 1.26 -3.60 0.66
N LEU A 125 1.60 -2.45 0.08
CA LEU A 125 1.39 -2.16 -1.33
C LEU A 125 2.14 -3.15 -2.24
N ARG A 126 3.39 -3.48 -1.90
CA ARG A 126 4.20 -4.45 -2.65
C ARG A 126 3.61 -5.86 -2.55
N ALA A 127 3.22 -6.29 -1.35
CA ALA A 127 2.61 -7.60 -1.15
C ALA A 127 1.31 -7.75 -1.97
N ASN A 128 0.55 -6.67 -2.14
CA ASN A 128 -0.62 -6.66 -3.01
C ASN A 128 -0.23 -6.63 -4.50
N PHE A 129 0.39 -5.55 -4.96
CA PHE A 129 0.51 -5.25 -6.39
C PHE A 129 1.67 -5.93 -7.10
N TRP A 130 2.70 -6.37 -6.37
CA TRP A 130 3.83 -7.12 -6.94
C TRP A 130 3.71 -8.61 -6.68
N GLU A 131 3.42 -8.99 -5.43
CA GLU A 131 3.37 -10.40 -5.03
C GLU A 131 1.98 -11.01 -5.26
N GLY A 132 0.97 -10.19 -5.56
CA GLY A 132 -0.38 -10.65 -5.88
C GLY A 132 -1.19 -11.14 -4.68
N GLY A 133 -0.73 -10.90 -3.46
CA GLY A 133 -1.41 -11.33 -2.25
C GLY A 133 -2.74 -10.62 -2.02
N ASP A 134 -3.64 -11.25 -1.26
CA ASP A 134 -4.97 -10.75 -0.95
C ASP A 134 -4.98 -9.90 0.34
N PRO A 135 -5.21 -8.57 0.26
CA PRO A 135 -5.25 -7.69 1.42
C PRO A 135 -6.42 -7.96 2.38
N THR A 136 -7.33 -8.89 2.08
CA THR A 136 -8.39 -9.28 3.02
C THR A 136 -8.05 -10.54 3.82
N SER A 137 -6.90 -11.17 3.54
CA SER A 137 -6.44 -12.39 4.21
C SER A 137 -5.56 -12.08 5.42
N GLU A 138 -5.72 -12.83 6.52
CA GLU A 138 -4.80 -12.76 7.68
C GLU A 138 -3.38 -13.21 7.31
N GLU A 139 -3.28 -14.30 6.54
CA GLU A 139 -2.02 -14.89 6.09
C GLU A 139 -1.20 -13.91 5.21
N PHE A 140 -1.88 -12.99 4.52
CA PHE A 140 -1.21 -11.90 3.81
C PHE A 140 -0.41 -11.00 4.76
N TYR A 141 -1.00 -10.63 5.90
CA TYR A 141 -0.35 -9.77 6.90
C TYR A 141 0.70 -10.52 7.70
N ARG A 142 0.47 -11.80 8.01
CA ARG A 142 1.45 -12.67 8.67
C ARG A 142 2.78 -12.68 7.92
N ARG A 143 2.75 -12.94 6.61
CA ARG A 143 3.96 -12.94 5.77
C ARG A 143 4.66 -11.58 5.69
N ILE A 144 3.90 -10.49 5.77
CA ILE A 144 4.47 -9.14 5.83
C ILE A 144 5.17 -8.92 7.18
N ALA A 145 4.52 -9.30 8.29
CA ALA A 145 5.06 -9.21 9.63
C ALA A 145 6.39 -9.99 9.75
N GLU A 146 6.42 -11.25 9.30
CA GLU A 146 7.63 -12.08 9.27
C GLU A 146 8.78 -11.41 8.50
N ARG A 147 8.50 -10.86 7.32
CA ARG A 147 9.49 -10.16 6.49
C ARG A 147 10.03 -8.89 7.14
N LEU A 148 9.18 -8.21 7.91
CA LEU A 148 9.55 -7.02 8.67
C LEU A 148 10.20 -7.36 10.03
N GLY A 149 10.30 -8.64 10.39
CA GLY A 149 10.81 -9.09 11.69
C GLY A 149 9.88 -8.74 12.85
N LEU A 150 8.58 -8.68 12.61
CA LEU A 150 7.53 -8.44 13.61
C LEU A 150 6.91 -9.78 14.05
N ASP A 151 6.25 -9.79 15.22
CA ASP A 151 5.54 -10.96 15.73
C ASP A 151 4.31 -11.30 14.86
N PRO A 152 4.28 -12.46 14.17
CA PRO A 152 3.29 -12.81 13.14
C PRO A 152 1.88 -13.19 13.62
#